data_AF-A0A2V6Q520-F1
#
_entry.id   AF-A0A2V6Q520-F1
#
_cell.length_a   1.000
_cell.length_b   1.000
_cell.length_c   1.000
_cell.angle_alpha   90.00
_cell.angle_beta   90.00
_cell.angle_gamma   90.00
#
_symmetry.space_group_name_H-M   'P 1'
#
loop_
_entity.id
_entity.type
_entity.pdbx_description
1 polymer ?
#
loop_
_entity_poly.entity_id
_entity_poly.type
_entity_poly.pdbx_seq_one_letter_code
_entity_poly.pdbx_strand_id
1 'polypeptide(L)' 'MTEWWRDLDDAVLACLGDNRAMAPGDIGRSIGMSEDAVISLLAMLAHERKIRICLVECHPTIRGRRHQAA' A
#
# COMPACT_ATOMS: atom_id res chain seq x y z
N MET A 1 7.72 18.81 7.06
CA MET A 1 6.47 18.07 6.83
C MET A 1 5.40 18.77 7.65
N THR A 2 4.36 19.31 7.02
CA THR A 2 3.24 19.94 7.73
C THR A 2 2.53 18.90 8.60
N GLU A 3 1.92 19.33 9.71
CA GLU A 3 1.22 18.46 10.68
C GLU A 3 0.23 17.51 10.01
N TRP A 4 -0.48 18.00 8.98
CA TRP A 4 -1.38 17.21 8.14
C TRP A 4 -0.75 15.97 7.49
N TRP A 5 0.51 16.03 7.05
CA TRP A 5 1.19 14.85 6.47
C TRP A 5 1.52 13.82 7.54
N ARG A 6 1.72 14.25 8.78
CA ARG A 6 2.01 13.35 9.90
C ARG A 6 0.76 12.58 10.32
N ASP A 7 -0.37 13.28 10.39
CA ASP A 7 -1.67 12.66 10.68
C ASP A 7 -2.02 11.59 9.63
N LEU A 8 -1.64 11.83 8.37
CA LEU A 8 -1.86 10.88 7.29
C LEU A 8 -0.99 9.63 7.40
N ASP A 9 0.30 9.79 7.73
CA ASP A 9 1.19 8.67 8.00
C ASP A 9 0.65 7.82 9.16
N ASP A 10 0.22 8.46 10.25
CA ASP A 10 -0.31 7.79 11.44
C ASP A 10 -1.61 7.02 11.12
N ALA A 11 -2.49 7.58 10.28
CA ALA A 11 -3.70 6.89 9.83
C ALA A 11 -3.39 5.61 9.03
N VAL A 12 -2.37 5.65 8.15
CA VAL A 12 -1.93 4.47 7.39
C VAL A 12 -1.28 3.43 8.33
N LEU A 13 -0.43 3.87 9.26
CA LEU A 13 0.22 2.98 10.22
C LEU A 13 -0.79 2.32 11.16
N ALA A 14 -1.86 3.02 11.55
CA ALA A 14 -2.95 2.45 12.33
C ALA A 14 -3.68 1.33 11.58
N CYS A 15 -3.83 1.43 10.26
CA CYS A 15 -4.40 0.34 9.45
C CYS A 15 -3.51 -0.91 9.44
N LEU A 16 -2.19 -0.74 9.58
CA LEU A 16 -1.20 -1.83 9.60
C LEU A 16 -0.94 -2.37 11.03
N GLY A 17 -1.77 -2.00 12.01
CA GLY A 17 -1.70 -2.47 13.38
C GLY A 17 -1.67 -4.00 13.52
N ASP A 18 -1.12 -4.47 14.64
CA ASP A 18 -0.93 -5.90 14.97
C ASP A 18 -0.25 -6.74 13.88
N ASN A 19 0.60 -6.10 13.06
CA ASN A 19 1.42 -6.76 12.04
C ASN A 19 0.59 -7.40 10.91
N ARG A 20 -0.62 -6.88 10.67
CA ARG A 20 -1.51 -7.36 9.60
C ARG A 20 -1.11 -6.78 8.24
N ALA A 21 -0.81 -7.66 7.29
CA ALA A 21 -0.68 -7.26 5.89
C ALA A 21 -2.07 -6.88 5.32
N MET A 22 -2.14 -5.77 4.60
CA MET A 22 -3.36 -5.30 3.94
C MET A 22 -3.07 -4.89 2.50
N ALA A 23 -4.04 -5.11 1.60
CA ALA A 23 -3.94 -4.62 0.24
C ALA A 23 -4.08 -3.07 0.21
N PRO A 24 -3.39 -2.36 -0.70
CA PRO A 24 -3.49 -0.90 -0.80
C PRO A 24 -4.94 -0.39 -0.95
N GLY A 25 -5.78 -1.07 -1.74
CA GLY A 25 -7.19 -0.73 -1.88
C GLY A 25 -8.01 -0.89 -0.59
N ASP A 26 -7.65 -1.83 0.29
CA ASP A 26 -8.31 -1.97 1.60
C ASP A 26 -7.95 -0.83 2.55
N ILE A 27 -6.67 -0.42 2.55
CA ILE A 27 -6.20 0.72 3.34
C ILE A 27 -6.90 2.00 2.85
N GLY A 28 -6.97 2.21 1.54
CA GLY A 28 -7.65 3.37 0.95
C GLY A 28 -9.12 3.47 1.36
N ARG A 29 -9.84 2.33 1.37
CA ARG A 29 -11.23 2.29 1.87
C ARG A 29 -11.34 2.65 3.35
N SER A 30 -10.40 2.25 4.19
CA SER A 30 -10.40 2.56 5.62
C SER A 30 -10.16 4.05 5.92
N ILE A 31 -9.38 4.75 5.10
CA ILE A 31 -8.99 6.16 5.34
C ILE A 31 -9.57 7.17 4.34
N GLY A 32 -10.45 6.72 3.42
CA GLY A 32 -11.11 7.59 2.44
C GLY A 32 -10.21 8.06 1.30
N MET A 33 -9.20 7.27 0.91
CA MET A 33 -8.26 7.58 -0.17
C MET A 33 -8.40 6.63 -1.36
N SER A 34 -8.00 7.10 -2.54
CA SER A 34 -7.85 6.21 -3.71
C SER A 34 -6.69 5.24 -3.50
N GLU A 35 -6.80 4.07 -4.13
CA GLU A 35 -5.75 3.05 -4.09
C GLU A 35 -4.41 3.56 -4.62
N ASP A 36 -4.41 4.33 -5.72
CA ASP A 36 -3.19 4.92 -6.31
C ASP A 36 -2.47 5.88 -5.34
N ALA A 37 -3.23 6.66 -4.58
CA ALA A 37 -2.67 7.58 -3.59
C ALA A 37 -2.03 6.79 -2.43
N VAL A 38 -2.67 5.71 -1.99
CA VAL A 38 -2.12 4.81 -0.97
C VAL A 38 -0.87 4.11 -1.48
N ILE A 39 -0.83 3.60 -2.71
CA ILE A 39 0.37 2.96 -3.29
C ILE A 39 1.55 3.92 -3.26
N SER A 40 1.34 5.18 -3.67
CA SER A 40 2.37 6.21 -3.68
C SER A 40 2.88 6.51 -2.25
N LEU A 41 1.96 6.61 -1.29
CA LEU A 41 2.27 6.84 0.12
C LEU A 41 3.04 5.66 0.73
N LEU A 42 2.61 4.41 0.49
CA LEU A 42 3.30 3.21 0.96
C LEU A 42 4.74 3.13 0.39
N ALA A 43 4.95 3.49 -0.87
CA ALA A 43 6.29 3.55 -1.47
C ALA A 43 7.19 4.57 -0.75
N MET A 44 6.66 5.75 -0.43
CA MET A 44 7.38 6.78 0.33
C MET A 44 7.68 6.30 1.77
N LEU A 45 6.69 5.76 2.49
CA LEU A 45 6.87 5.25 3.84
C LEU A 45 7.87 4.09 3.91
N ALA A 46 7.91 3.24 2.89
CA ALA A 46 8.90 2.17 2.78
C ALA A 46 10.31 2.74 2.54
N HIS A 47 10.43 3.77 1.70
CA HIS A 47 11.69 4.48 1.48
C HIS A 47 12.21 5.13 2.77
N GLU A 48 11.31 5.72 3.56
CA GLU A 48 11.60 6.31 4.88
C GLU A 48 11.76 5.27 6.01
N ARG A 49 11.66 3.97 5.70
CA ARG A 49 11.79 2.85 6.65
C ARG A 49 10.72 2.81 7.75
N LYS A 50 9.58 3.46 7.53
CA LYS A 50 8.42 3.41 8.45
C LYS A 50 7.60 2.14 8.30
N ILE A 51 7.64 1.51 7.12
CA ILE A 51 7.04 0.20 6.84
C ILE A 51 8.02 -0.68 6.07
N ARG A 52 7.69 -1.97 5.94
CA ARG A 52 8.41 -2.93 5.10
C ARG A 52 7.47 -3.62 4.13
N ILE A 53 7.78 -3.55 2.84
CA ILE A 53 7.07 -4.31 1.80
C ILE A 53 7.56 -5.75 1.87
N CYS A 54 6.71 -6.67 2.36
CA CYS A 54 7.06 -8.08 2.55
C CYS A 54 6.48 -8.99 1.46
N LEU A 55 5.38 -8.59 0.84
CA LEU A 55 4.67 -9.34 -0.19
C LEU A 55 4.54 -8.46 -1.43
N VAL A 56 5.00 -8.96 -2.57
CA VAL A 56 4.77 -8.39 -3.90
C VAL A 56 4.37 -9.53 -4.80
N GLU A 57 3.17 -9.46 -5.37
CA GLU A 57 2.65 -10.50 -6.24
C GLU A 57 2.39 -9.97 -7.65
N CYS A 58 2.44 -10.88 -8.62
CA CYS A 58 2.04 -10.54 -9.98
C CYS A 58 0.51 -10.55 -10.05
N HIS A 59 -0.08 -9.42 -10.45
CA HIS A 59 -1.52 -9.35 -10.62
C HIS A 59 -2.02 -10.48 -11.55
N PRO A 60 -3.10 -11.21 -11.19
CA PRO A 60 -3.53 -12.39 -11.93
C PRO A 60 -3.78 -12.14 -13.42
N THR A 61 -4.27 -10.95 -13.77
CA THR A 61 -4.52 -10.56 -15.17
C THR A 61 -3.23 -10.41 -16.00
N ILE A 62 -2.12 -10.01 -15.37
CA ILE A 62 -0.81 -9.89 -16.02
C ILE A 62 -0.16 -11.28 -16.11
N ARG A 63 -0.33 -12.11 -15.07
CA ARG A 63 0.20 -13.47 -15.04
C ARG A 63 -0.37 -14.36 -16.16
N GLY A 64 -1.67 -14.22 -16.46
CA GLY A 64 -2.34 -14.97 -17.53
C GLY A 64 -1.84 -14.67 -18.95
N ARG A 65 -1.46 -13.41 -19.25
CA ARG A 65 -0.94 -13.03 -20.58
C ARG A 65 0.39 -13.69 -20.93
N ARG A 66 1.21 -14.05 -19.93
CA ARG A 66 2.49 -14.74 -20.14
C ARG A 66 2.31 -16.22 -20.48
N HIS A 67 1.19 -16.83 -20.11
CA HIS A 67 0.90 -18.25 -20.38
C HIS A 67 0.12 -18.50 -21.68
N GLN A 68 -0.47 -17.47 -22.30
CA GLN A 68 -1.19 -17.58 -23.58
C GLN A 68 -0.35 -17.26 -24.81
N ALA A 69 0.93 -16.92 -24.64
CA ALA A 69 1.85 -16.56 -25.73
C ALA A 69 2.88 -17.67 -26.07
N ALA A 70 2.59 -18.93 -25.72
CA ALA A 70 3.45 -20.09 -25.98
C ALA A 70 2.72 -21.12 -26.84
#